data_AF-A0A151IJB3-F1
#
_entry.id   AF-A0A151IJB3-F1
#
_cell.length_a   1.000
_cell.length_b   1.000
_cell.length_c   1.000
_cell.angle_alpha   90.00
_cell.angle_beta   90.00
_cell.angle_gamma   90.00
#
_symmetry.space_group_name_H-M   'P 1'
#
loop_
_entity.id
_entity.type
_entity.pdbx_description
1 polymer ?
#
loop_
_entity_poly.entity_id
_entity_poly.type
_entity_poly.pdbx_seq_one_letter_code
_entity_poly.pdbx_strand_id
1 'polypeptide(L)'
;MFVVASDRLHSLTSAELEYVPKVILLRECEQYIDQLWDRLPEHIRADSEVQRYRRCLKHYNLPSQQTHVDGPAPLIKNCGECQRGTC
;
A
#
# COMPACT_ATOMS: atom_id res chain seq x y z
N MET A 1 15.03 16.83 6.16
CA MET A 1 14.28 16.30 4.99
C MET A 1 14.90 14.95 4.66
N PHE A 2 14.34 13.86 5.20
CA PHE A 2 14.82 12.50 4.89
C PHE A 2 14.16 12.07 3.60
N VAL A 3 14.77 12.39 2.46
CA VAL A 3 14.38 11.78 1.19
C VAL A 3 14.96 10.38 1.19
N VAL A 4 14.22 9.42 1.74
CA VAL A 4 14.55 8.02 1.51
C VAL A 4 14.15 7.76 0.06
N ALA A 5 15.13 7.79 -0.85
CA ALA A 5 14.89 7.45 -2.24
C ALA A 5 14.17 6.10 -2.29
N SER A 6 13.04 6.01 -3.00
CA SER A 6 12.24 4.77 -3.11
C SER A 6 13.08 3.56 -3.48
N ASP A 7 14.11 3.75 -4.31
CA ASP A 7 15.08 2.72 -4.71
C ASP A 7 15.80 2.10 -3.51
N ARG A 8 16.10 2.89 -2.46
CA ARG A 8 16.74 2.40 -1.24
C ARG A 8 15.78 1.57 -0.40
N LEU A 9 14.50 1.96 -0.31
CA LEU A 9 13.49 1.19 0.44
C LEU A 9 13.26 -0.19 -0.16
N HIS A 10 13.27 -0.30 -1.50
CA HIS A 10 13.20 -1.60 -2.16
C HIS A 10 14.36 -2.53 -1.83
N SER A 11 15.53 -1.98 -1.53
CA SER A 11 16.72 -2.76 -1.15
C SER A 11 16.75 -3.13 0.34
N LEU A 12 15.88 -2.55 1.17
CA LEU A 12 15.86 -2.83 2.60
C LEU A 12 15.39 -4.27 2.88
N THR A 13 16.07 -4.89 3.83
CA THR A 13 15.70 -6.17 4.42
C THR A 13 14.53 -6.01 5.39
N SER A 14 13.90 -7.11 5.79
CA SER A 14 12.82 -7.09 6.79
C SER A 14 13.28 -6.50 8.13
N ALA A 15 14.52 -6.81 8.54
CA ALA A 15 15.12 -6.28 9.76
C ALA A 15 15.35 -4.77 9.69
N GLU A 16 15.76 -4.23 8.53
CA GLU A 16 15.93 -2.78 8.37
C GLU A 16 14.57 -2.06 8.32
N LEU A 17 13.56 -2.68 7.70
CA LEU A 17 12.20 -2.15 7.65
C LEU A 17 11.55 -2.05 9.04
N GLU A 18 12.00 -2.85 10.02
CA GLU A 18 11.56 -2.75 11.43
C GLU A 18 11.88 -1.38 12.06
N TYR A 19 12.96 -0.74 11.62
CA TYR A 19 13.37 0.56 12.14
C TYR A 19 12.79 1.74 11.36
N VAL A 20 12.10 1.48 10.23
CA VAL A 20 11.49 2.55 9.42
C VAL A 20 10.16 2.96 10.05
N PRO A 21 10.00 4.23 10.48
CA PRO A 21 8.75 4.66 11.08
C PRO A 21 7.58 4.57 10.10
N LYS A 22 6.41 4.14 10.58
CA LYS A 22 5.16 4.10 9.80
C LYS A 22 4.91 5.39 9.03
N VAL A 23 5.10 6.55 9.65
CA VAL A 23 4.88 7.85 9.01
C VAL A 23 5.73 8.06 7.76
N ILE A 24 6.97 7.54 7.74
CA ILE A 24 7.86 7.61 6.58
C ILE A 24 7.38 6.64 5.50
N LEU A 25 7.03 5.41 5.87
CA LEU A 25 6.47 4.41 4.95
C LEU A 25 5.22 4.96 4.22
N LEU A 26 4.31 5.59 4.95
CA LEU A 26 3.05 6.07 4.39
C LEU A 26 3.17 7.37 3.59
N ARG A 27 4.14 8.24 3.90
CA ARG A 27 4.34 9.51 3.17
C ARG A 27 5.20 9.35 1.93
N GLU A 28 6.32 8.64 2.07
CA GLU A 28 7.33 8.56 1.00
C GLU A 28 7.15 7.31 0.13
N CYS A 29 6.46 6.29 0.63
CA CYS A 29 6.44 4.96 0.00
C CYS A 29 5.05 4.45 -0.34
N GLU A 30 4.01 5.30 -0.35
CA GLU A 30 2.63 4.83 -0.45
C GLU A 30 2.36 3.94 -1.67
N GLN A 31 2.98 4.24 -2.82
CA GLN A 31 2.80 3.49 -4.06
C GLN A 31 3.52 2.13 -4.05
N TYR A 32 4.45 1.93 -3.11
CA TYR A 32 5.33 0.77 -3.00
C TYR A 32 4.97 -0.16 -1.83
N ILE A 33 3.99 0.20 -0.99
CA ILE A 33 3.55 -0.61 0.15
C ILE A 33 3.22 -2.04 -0.28
N ASP A 34 2.55 -2.22 -1.43
CA ASP A 34 2.25 -3.55 -1.98
C ASP A 34 3.51 -4.36 -2.30
N GLN A 35 4.56 -3.73 -2.81
CA GLN A 35 5.82 -4.39 -3.19
C GLN A 35 6.68 -4.73 -1.98
N LEU A 36 6.55 -3.95 -0.91
CA LEU A 36 7.27 -4.18 0.36
C LEU A 36 6.50 -5.11 1.30
N TRP A 37 5.22 -5.38 1.02
CA TRP A 37 4.28 -5.94 1.99
C TRP A 37 4.79 -7.20 2.69
N ASP A 38 5.30 -8.16 1.94
CA ASP A 38 5.73 -9.45 2.51
C ASP A 38 6.97 -9.32 3.40
N ARG A 39 7.74 -8.23 3.23
CA ARG A 39 8.91 -7.91 4.04
C ARG A 39 8.61 -6.98 5.23
N LEU A 40 7.43 -6.33 5.24
CA LEU A 40 7.05 -5.46 6.33
C LEU A 40 6.89 -6.27 7.63
N PRO A 41 7.32 -5.71 8.78
CA PRO A 41 7.09 -6.33 10.07
C PRO A 41 5.61 -6.61 10.33
N GLU A 42 5.31 -7.69 11.05
CA GLU A 42 3.93 -8.11 11.30
C GLU A 42 3.08 -7.02 11.95
N HIS A 43 3.62 -6.32 12.96
CA HIS A 43 2.91 -5.25 13.65
C HIS A 43 2.56 -4.07 12.72
N ILE A 44 3.37 -3.81 11.68
CA ILE A 44 3.08 -2.80 10.65
C ILE A 44 1.99 -3.29 9.70
N ARG A 45 2.01 -4.57 9.30
CA ARG A 45 0.97 -5.16 8.44
C ARG A 45 -0.38 -5.29 9.15
N ALA A 46 -0.38 -5.49 10.46
CA ALA A 46 -1.57 -5.54 11.29
C ALA A 46 -2.21 -4.15 11.51
N ASP A 47 -1.46 -3.06 11.27
CA ASP A 47 -1.97 -1.70 11.43
C ASP A 47 -3.03 -1.39 10.36
N SER A 48 -4.24 -1.05 10.81
CA SER A 48 -5.38 -0.76 9.95
C SER A 48 -5.17 0.42 9.00
N GLU A 49 -4.37 1.43 9.38
CA GLU A 49 -4.02 2.55 8.51
C GLU A 49 -3.13 2.05 7.38
N VAL A 50 -2.12 1.24 7.69
CA VAL A 50 -1.18 0.69 6.70
C VAL A 50 -1.88 -0.25 5.73
N GLN A 51 -2.81 -1.08 6.21
CA GLN A 51 -3.63 -1.94 5.35
C GLN A 51 -4.40 -1.15 4.29
N ARG A 52 -4.85 0.07 4.62
CA ARG A 52 -5.56 0.92 3.65
C ARG A 52 -4.66 1.45 2.52
N TYR A 53 -3.35 1.31 2.64
CA TYR A 53 -2.39 1.63 1.58
C TYR A 53 -2.07 0.42 0.69
N ARG A 54 -2.70 -0.74 0.91
CA ARG A 54 -2.68 -1.85 -0.07
C ARG A 54 -3.50 -1.49 -1.31
N ARG A 55 -3.23 -2.16 -2.43
CA ARG A 55 -4.07 -2.07 -3.64
C ARG A 55 -5.39 -2.82 -3.47
N CYS A 56 -6.49 -2.18 -3.86
CA CYS A 56 -7.82 -2.78 -3.84
C CYS A 56 -8.05 -3.62 -5.10
N LEU A 57 -7.65 -4.89 -5.08
CA LEU A 57 -7.87 -5.81 -6.20
C LEU A 57 -9.32 -6.32 -6.27
N LYS A 58 -10.01 -6.38 -5.13
CA LYS A 58 -11.40 -6.86 -5.01
C LYS A 58 -12.39 -6.07 -5.88
N HIS A 59 -12.15 -4.77 -6.06
CA HIS A 59 -13.06 -3.86 -6.78
C HIS A 59 -12.44 -3.28 -8.06
N TYR A 60 -11.31 -3.83 -8.51
CA TYR A 60 -10.59 -3.33 -9.67
C TYR A 60 -10.93 -4.15 -10.92
N ASN A 61 -11.36 -3.47 -11.99
CA ASN A 61 -11.74 -4.04 -13.29
C ASN A 61 -12.66 -5.26 -13.18
N LEU A 62 -13.69 -5.15 -12.34
CA LEU A 62 -14.73 -6.17 -12.20
C LEU A 62 -15.51 -6.33 -13.52
N PRO A 63 -16.01 -7.54 -13.85
CA PRO A 63 -16.81 -7.75 -15.06
C PRO A 63 -18.05 -6.86 -15.17
N SER A 64 -18.58 -6.38 -14.04
CA SER A 64 -19.73 -5.47 -13.98
C SER A 64 -19.37 -4.00 -14.24
N GLN A 65 -18.08 -3.64 -14.30
CA GLN A 65 -17.62 -2.28 -14.58
C GLN A 65 -17.61 -2.05 -16.11
N GLN A 66 -18.26 -0.97 -16.55
CA GLN A 66 -18.37 -0.65 -17.98
C GLN A 66 -17.06 -0.13 -18.56
N THR A 67 -16.22 0.48 -17.73
CA THR A 67 -14.96 1.09 -18.12
C THR A 67 -13.80 0.34 -17.48
N HIS A 68 -12.90 -0.18 -18.31
CA HIS A 68 -11.61 -0.67 -17.84
C HIS A 68 -10.74 0.52 -17.41
N VAL A 69 -10.16 0.44 -16.22
CA VAL A 69 -9.19 1.42 -15.73
C VAL A 69 -7.80 0.95 -16.12
N ASP A 70 -7.11 1.71 -16.95
CA ASP A 70 -5.71 1.47 -17.27
C ASP A 70 -4.80 1.94 -16.13
N GLY A 71 -3.78 1.13 -15.80
CA GLY A 71 -2.83 1.41 -14.72
C GLY A 71 -2.94 0.43 -13.54
N PRO A 72 -2.33 0.70 -12.38
CA PRO A 72 -2.47 -0.16 -11.21
C PRO A 72 -3.83 0.07 -10.53
N ALA A 73 -4.30 -0.94 -9.81
CA ALA A 73 -5.48 -0.81 -8.95
C ALA A 73 -5.35 0.40 -7.98
N PRO A 74 -6.46 1.06 -7.60
CA PRO A 74 -6.39 2.12 -6.61
C PRO A 74 -5.98 1.57 -5.24
N LEU A 75 -5.45 2.42 -4.37
CA LEU A 75 -5.24 2.08 -2.96
C LEU A 75 -6.60 1.86 -2.28
N ILE A 76 -6.68 0.97 -1.27
CA ILE A 76 -7.91 0.70 -0.50
C ILE A 76 -8.49 1.99 0.08
N LYS A 77 -7.66 2.91 0.60
CA LYS A 77 -8.09 4.23 1.10
C LYS A 77 -8.80 5.07 0.03
N ASN A 78 -8.50 4.86 -1.24
CA ASN A 78 -9.03 5.60 -2.38
C ASN A 78 -10.13 4.83 -3.14
N CYS A 79 -10.45 3.60 -2.72
CA CYS A 79 -11.50 2.80 -3.33
C CYS A 79 -12.87 3.23 -2.79
N GLY A 80 -13.74 3.73 -3.68
CA GLY A 80 -15.08 4.17 -3.31
C GLY A 80 -15.95 3.07 -2.69
N GLU A 81 -15.79 1.82 -3.13
CA GLU A 81 -16.49 0.66 -2.57
C GLU A 81 -15.98 0.32 -1.15
N CYS A 82 -14.65 0.27 -0.94
CA CYS A 82 -14.13 0.08 0.42
C CYS A 82 -14.56 1.20 1.38
N GLN A 83 -14.65 2.45 0.91
CA GLN A 83 -15.14 3.56 1.71
C GLN A 83 -16.61 3.43 2.11
N ARG A 84 -17.40 2.67 1.33
CA ARG A 84 -18.80 2.32 1.62
C ARG A 84 -18.94 1.08 2.52
N GLY A 85 -17.83 0.48 2.95
CA GLY A 85 -17.83 -0.68 3.84
C GLY A 85 -18.04 -2.03 3.13
N THR A 86 -17.75 -2.12 1.83
CA THR A 86 -17.89 -3.37 1.05
C THR A 86 -16.58 -4.14 0.88
N CYS A 87 -15.52 -3.72 1.59
CA CYS A 87 -14.29 -4.47 1.79
C CYS A 87 -14.46 -5.35 3.04
#